data_AF-A0A4W4F741-F1
#
_entry.id   AF-A0A4W4F741-F1
#
_cell.length_a   1.000
_cell.length_b   1.000
_cell.length_c   1.000
_cell.angle_alpha   90.00
_cell.angle_beta   90.00
_cell.angle_gamma   90.00
#
_symmetry.space_group_name_H-M   'P 1'
#
loop_
_entity.id
_entity.type
_entity.pdbx_description
1 polymer ?
#
loop_
_entity_poly.entity_id
_entity_poly.type
_entity_poly.pdbx_seq_one_letter_code
_entity_poly.pdbx_strand_id
1 'polypeptide(L)'
;RRMTRSMAADFPATQISSELEVSLEDELMKRREPVRPRQAKPHIMRRVEEVTEDELELVATNMTEKIYNRVTGTTCHQCRQKTVDTKTSCRSENCRGVQGQFCGPCLRNRYGEDVRTALLDPSWQCPPCRGICNCSYCRQRHGCCATGILFPLVQHRGFSDVHSYLCRLEFNFQ
;
A
#
# COMPACT_ATOMS: atom_id res chain seq x y z
N ARG A 1 -6.53 13.93 -26.60
CA ARG A 1 -6.94 13.37 -25.29
C ARG A 1 -6.19 12.04 -25.13
N ARG A 2 -5.27 12.00 -24.16
CA ARG A 2 -4.02 11.21 -24.06
C ARG A 2 -3.51 10.60 -25.39
N MET A 3 -3.04 11.50 -26.25
CA MET A 3 -2.33 11.18 -27.49
C MET A 3 -0.90 10.80 -27.14
N THR A 4 -0.44 9.64 -27.60
CA THR A 4 0.99 9.33 -27.70
C THR A 4 1.55 10.21 -28.82
N ARG A 5 2.43 11.16 -28.51
CA ARG A 5 3.15 11.91 -29.54
C ARG A 5 4.19 10.98 -30.16
N SER A 6 3.84 10.35 -31.27
CA SER A 6 4.79 9.84 -32.25
C SER A 6 5.55 11.04 -32.81
N MET A 7 6.84 11.15 -32.51
CA MET A 7 7.72 12.06 -33.24
C MET A 7 8.31 11.26 -34.41
N ALA A 8 7.66 11.39 -35.57
CA ALA A 8 8.37 11.19 -36.83
C ALA A 8 9.29 12.40 -37.00
N ALA A 9 10.59 12.16 -36.96
CA ALA A 9 11.59 13.11 -37.42
C ALA A 9 12.57 12.31 -38.29
N ASP A 10 12.50 12.57 -39.59
CA ASP A 10 13.50 12.10 -40.55
C ASP A 10 14.86 12.70 -40.16
N PHE A 11 15.78 11.85 -39.70
CA PHE A 11 17.18 12.22 -39.49
C PHE A 11 18.02 11.56 -40.58
N PRO A 12 18.86 12.33 -41.31
CA PRO A 12 19.70 11.78 -42.35
C PRO A 12 20.77 10.86 -41.75
N ALA A 13 20.99 9.71 -42.39
CA ALA A 13 21.95 8.71 -41.99
C ALA A 13 23.39 9.25 -42.17
N THR A 14 24.11 9.47 -41.07
CA THR A 14 25.58 9.56 -41.12
C THR A 14 26.21 9.10 -39.81
N GLN A 15 26.77 7.88 -39.87
CA GLN A 15 27.91 7.35 -39.11
C GLN A 15 27.95 7.61 -37.60
N ILE A 16 27.16 6.83 -36.86
CA ILE A 16 27.37 6.62 -35.42
C ILE A 16 28.46 5.53 -35.30
N SER A 17 29.63 5.91 -34.78
CA SER A 17 30.76 4.99 -34.53
C SER A 17 30.31 3.80 -33.67
N SER A 18 30.71 2.59 -34.07
CA SER A 18 30.47 1.33 -33.36
C SER A 18 30.91 1.36 -31.88
N GLU A 19 31.82 2.27 -31.53
CA GLU A 19 32.29 2.46 -30.15
C GLU A 19 31.23 3.08 -29.22
N LEU A 20 30.30 3.89 -29.77
CA LEU A 20 29.19 4.48 -29.02
C LEU A 20 28.07 3.47 -28.75
N GLU A 21 27.87 2.52 -29.66
CA GLU A 21 26.85 1.48 -29.52
C GLU A 21 27.27 0.44 -28.46
N VAL A 22 28.54 0.04 -28.45
CA VAL A 22 29.12 -0.86 -27.43
C VAL A 22 29.07 -0.24 -26.02
N SER A 23 29.26 1.08 -25.91
CA SER A 23 29.15 1.84 -24.65
C SER A 23 27.74 1.84 -24.06
N LEU A 24 26.71 1.94 -24.91
CA LEU A 24 25.30 1.95 -24.49
C LEU A 24 24.84 0.56 -24.04
N GLU A 25 25.31 -0.49 -24.69
CA GLU A 25 25.04 -1.89 -24.30
C GLU A 25 25.65 -2.22 -22.93
N ASP A 26 26.89 -1.79 -22.67
CA ASP A 26 27.57 -1.96 -21.38
C ASP A 26 26.86 -1.20 -20.24
N GLU A 27 26.35 0.01 -20.52
CA GLU A 27 25.55 0.78 -19.56
C GLU A 27 24.16 0.17 -19.30
N LEU A 28 23.55 -0.49 -20.30
CA LEU A 28 22.31 -1.26 -20.15
C LEU A 28 22.52 -2.57 -19.36
N MET A 29 23.71 -3.16 -19.43
CA MET A 29 24.08 -4.37 -18.67
C MET A 29 24.53 -4.10 -17.23
N LYS A 30 24.83 -2.85 -16.84
CA LYS A 30 25.05 -2.47 -15.44
C LYS A 30 23.76 -2.64 -14.62
N ARG A 31 23.58 -3.84 -14.08
CA ARG A 31 22.66 -4.12 -12.99
C ARG A 31 22.89 -3.08 -11.90
N ARG A 32 21.90 -2.23 -11.66
CA ARG A 32 21.89 -1.35 -10.49
C ARG A 32 22.05 -2.24 -9.25
N GLU A 33 23.19 -2.11 -8.59
CA GLU A 33 23.45 -2.70 -7.28
C GLU A 33 22.22 -2.51 -6.40
N PRO A 34 21.71 -3.55 -5.71
CA PRO A 34 20.59 -3.41 -4.82
C PRO A 34 21.01 -2.48 -3.68
N VAL A 35 20.62 -1.20 -3.78
CA VAL A 35 20.80 -0.23 -2.70
C VAL A 35 20.13 -0.82 -1.47
N ARG A 36 20.93 -1.16 -0.46
CA ARG A 36 20.40 -1.67 0.81
C ARG A 36 19.37 -0.66 1.32
N PRO A 37 18.09 -1.03 1.46
CA PRO A 37 17.09 -0.07 1.88
C PRO A 37 17.48 0.43 3.27
N ARG A 38 17.61 1.75 3.42
CA ARG A 38 17.76 2.38 4.74
C ARG A 38 16.65 1.85 5.63
N GLN A 39 16.99 1.36 6.82
CA GLN A 39 16.00 0.82 7.74
C GLN A 39 14.96 1.91 8.04
N ALA A 40 13.68 1.59 7.83
CA ALA A 40 12.59 2.51 8.15
C ALA A 40 12.58 2.78 9.66
N LYS A 41 12.36 4.04 10.04
CA LYS A 41 12.27 4.42 11.45
C LYS A 41 11.19 3.59 12.16
N PRO A 42 11.41 3.23 13.44
CA PRO A 42 10.37 2.65 14.28
C PRO A 42 9.13 3.54 14.26
N HIS A 43 7.96 2.91 14.27
CA HIS A 43 6.71 3.63 14.45
C HIS A 43 6.63 4.12 15.91
N ILE A 44 6.10 5.33 16.12
CA ILE A 44 5.88 5.87 17.47
C ILE A 44 4.59 5.26 18.02
N MET A 45 4.74 4.39 19.02
CA MET A 45 3.61 3.80 19.74
C MET A 45 2.91 4.82 20.62
N ARG A 46 1.94 5.50 20.01
CA ARG A 46 1.03 6.43 20.68
C ARG A 46 0.07 5.67 21.59
N ARG A 47 -0.19 6.19 22.80
CA ARG A 47 -1.16 5.61 23.73
C ARG A 47 -2.59 5.86 23.28
N VAL A 48 -3.54 5.04 23.74
CA VAL A 48 -4.95 5.14 23.33
C VAL A 48 -5.63 6.37 23.96
N GLU A 49 -5.22 6.75 25.17
CA GLU A 49 -5.77 7.91 25.90
C GLU A 49 -5.41 9.24 25.25
N GLU A 50 -4.39 9.25 24.38
CA GLU A 50 -4.00 10.44 23.63
C GLU A 50 -4.89 10.67 22.42
N VAL A 51 -5.66 9.66 21.98
CA VAL A 51 -6.56 9.77 20.82
C VAL A 51 -7.72 10.69 21.17
N THR A 52 -7.89 11.75 20.38
CA THR A 52 -8.93 12.76 20.58
C THR A 52 -10.18 12.42 19.76
N GLU A 53 -11.34 12.94 20.17
CA GLU A 53 -12.58 12.76 19.41
C GLU A 53 -12.48 13.35 18.00
N ASP A 54 -11.88 14.54 17.85
CA ASP A 54 -11.63 15.18 16.55
C ASP A 54 -10.85 14.25 15.59
N GLU A 55 -9.89 13.49 16.10
CA GLU A 55 -9.17 12.51 15.28
C GLU A 55 -10.06 11.34 14.83
N LEU A 56 -11.01 10.91 15.67
CA LEU A 56 -11.98 9.87 15.32
C LEU A 56 -13.01 10.36 14.29
N GLU A 57 -13.40 11.63 14.36
CA GLU A 57 -14.27 12.28 13.38
C GLU A 57 -13.58 12.39 12.01
N LEU A 58 -12.27 12.66 11.98
CA LEU A 58 -11.47 12.75 10.74
C LEU A 58 -11.20 11.40 10.05
N VAL A 59 -11.68 10.28 10.59
CA VAL A 59 -11.59 8.97 9.91
C VAL A 59 -12.54 8.92 8.71
N ALA A 60 -11.96 8.81 7.51
CA ALA A 60 -12.74 8.66 6.27
C ALA A 60 -13.57 7.37 6.29
N THR A 61 -14.87 7.48 6.02
CA THR A 61 -15.79 6.34 5.96
C THR A 61 -15.82 5.73 4.57
N ASN A 62 -15.66 6.51 3.51
CA ASN A 62 -15.61 6.03 2.13
C ASN A 62 -14.44 6.66 1.36
N MET A 63 -14.22 6.20 0.11
CA MET A 63 -13.10 6.70 -0.70
C MET A 63 -13.30 8.14 -1.17
N THR A 64 -14.54 8.63 -1.26
CA THR A 64 -14.89 9.97 -1.75
C THR A 64 -14.66 11.06 -0.71
N GLU A 65 -14.71 10.74 0.57
CA GLU A 65 -14.42 11.66 1.69
C GLU A 65 -12.93 11.96 1.85
N LYS A 66 -12.04 11.24 1.14
CA LYS A 66 -10.60 11.37 1.33
C LYS A 66 -10.05 12.62 0.68
N ILE A 67 -9.48 13.52 1.48
CA ILE A 67 -8.77 14.71 1.01
C ILE A 67 -7.28 14.40 0.83
N TYR A 68 -6.80 14.50 -0.40
CA TYR A 68 -5.40 14.23 -0.75
C TYR A 68 -4.50 15.42 -0.43
N ASN A 69 -3.39 15.15 0.25
CA ASN A 69 -2.37 16.15 0.50
C ASN A 69 -0.99 15.48 0.50
N ARG A 70 -0.11 15.90 -0.42
CA ARG A 70 1.22 15.28 -0.55
C ARG A 70 2.21 15.73 0.53
N VAL A 71 1.99 16.92 1.10
CA VAL A 71 2.90 17.58 2.04
C VAL A 71 2.58 17.15 3.47
N THR A 72 1.33 17.35 3.90
CA THR A 72 0.90 17.08 5.28
C THR A 72 0.20 15.74 5.45
N GLY A 73 -0.23 15.11 4.35
CA GLY A 73 -0.96 13.84 4.40
C GLY A 73 -0.08 12.65 4.78
N THR A 74 -0.66 11.76 5.57
CA THR A 74 -0.07 10.47 5.93
C THR A 74 -0.42 9.42 4.89
N THR A 75 0.49 8.47 4.65
CA THR A 75 0.31 7.42 3.63
C THR A 75 -0.46 6.24 4.23
N CYS A 76 -1.46 5.71 3.51
CA CYS A 76 -2.07 4.42 3.84
C CYS A 76 -1.25 3.25 3.27
N HIS A 77 -0.99 2.21 4.04
CA HIS A 77 -0.26 1.00 3.62
C HIS A 77 -0.92 0.33 2.40
N GLN A 78 -2.24 0.20 2.42
CA GLN A 78 -2.98 -0.59 1.43
C GLN A 78 -3.12 0.13 0.07
N CYS A 79 -3.59 1.37 0.06
CA CYS A 79 -3.82 2.13 -1.17
C CYS A 79 -2.68 3.08 -1.54
N ARG A 80 -1.71 3.28 -0.62
CA ARG A 80 -0.52 4.14 -0.82
C ARG A 80 -0.82 5.60 -1.12
N GLN A 81 -2.06 6.01 -0.86
CA GLN A 81 -2.50 7.39 -1.01
C GLN A 81 -2.09 8.20 0.23
N LYS A 82 -1.65 9.44 -0.01
CA LYS A 82 -1.33 10.45 1.02
C LYS A 82 -2.52 11.38 1.21
N THR A 83 -3.16 11.27 2.35
CA THR A 83 -4.42 11.95 2.65
C THR A 83 -4.41 12.42 4.10
N VAL A 84 -5.23 13.42 4.41
CA VAL A 84 -5.25 14.06 5.74
C VAL A 84 -6.15 13.35 6.75
N ASP A 85 -6.96 12.38 6.31
CA ASP A 85 -7.79 11.54 7.18
C ASP A 85 -6.95 10.79 8.23
N THR A 86 -7.54 10.60 9.41
CA THR A 86 -6.94 9.81 10.46
C THR A 86 -6.83 8.35 10.03
N LYS A 87 -5.67 7.75 10.32
CA LYS A 87 -5.33 6.37 9.99
C LYS A 87 -5.00 5.62 11.27
N THR A 88 -5.06 4.30 11.20
CA THR A 88 -4.66 3.46 12.33
C THR A 88 -3.21 3.65 12.73
N SER A 89 -2.88 3.26 13.96
CA SER A 89 -1.54 3.29 14.52
C SER A 89 -1.29 1.96 15.25
N CYS A 90 -0.40 1.12 14.72
CA CYS A 90 -0.17 -0.24 15.23
C CYS A 90 0.47 -0.22 16.62
N ARG A 91 0.15 -1.17 17.51
CA ARG A 91 0.75 -1.26 18.86
C ARG A 91 1.85 -2.33 18.99
N SER A 92 2.30 -2.89 17.87
CA SER A 92 3.39 -3.86 17.85
C SER A 92 4.75 -3.16 17.87
N GLU A 93 5.63 -3.55 18.80
CA GLU A 93 7.00 -3.05 18.93
C GLU A 93 7.84 -3.19 17.66
N ASN A 94 7.55 -4.21 16.86
CA ASN A 94 8.26 -4.50 15.62
C ASN A 94 7.68 -3.80 14.39
N CYS A 95 6.63 -3.00 14.57
CA CYS A 95 6.01 -2.26 13.46
C CYS A 95 6.90 -1.10 13.00
N ARG A 96 7.06 -0.94 11.68
CA ARG A 96 7.95 0.06 11.09
C ARG A 96 7.27 0.93 10.04
N GLY A 97 7.57 2.23 10.07
CA GLY A 97 7.11 3.20 9.09
C GLY A 97 5.59 3.14 8.82
N VAL A 98 5.23 3.09 7.53
CA VAL A 98 3.83 3.11 7.07
C VAL A 98 3.07 1.79 7.29
N GLN A 99 3.74 0.72 7.72
CA GLN A 99 3.15 -0.61 7.82
C GLN A 99 1.93 -0.67 8.75
N GLY A 100 1.91 0.16 9.79
CA GLY A 100 0.82 0.24 10.76
C GLY A 100 -0.35 1.15 10.37
N GLN A 101 -0.29 1.83 9.22
CA GLN A 101 -1.19 2.94 8.89
C GLN A 101 -2.22 2.53 7.84
N PHE A 102 -3.49 2.44 8.21
CA PHE A 102 -4.59 2.13 7.29
C PHE A 102 -5.68 3.22 7.37
N CYS A 103 -6.17 3.68 6.21
CA CYS A 103 -7.36 4.51 6.15
C CYS A 103 -8.63 3.67 6.30
N GLY A 104 -9.71 4.30 6.76
CA GLY A 104 -11.01 3.65 7.02
C GLY A 104 -11.49 2.70 5.93
N PRO A 105 -11.61 3.13 4.67
CA PRO A 105 -12.17 2.28 3.61
C PRO A 105 -11.28 1.07 3.30
N CYS A 106 -9.96 1.21 3.48
CA CYS A 106 -9.03 0.11 3.24
C CYS A 106 -9.10 -0.92 4.34
N LEU A 107 -9.12 -0.49 5.61
CA LEU A 107 -9.17 -1.42 6.73
C LEU A 107 -10.47 -2.23 6.72
N ARG A 108 -11.61 -1.53 6.58
CA ARG A 108 -12.93 -2.14 6.56
C ARG A 108 -13.10 -3.11 5.40
N ASN A 109 -12.88 -2.64 4.16
CA ASN A 109 -13.18 -3.46 2.99
C ASN A 109 -12.20 -4.62 2.81
N ARG A 110 -10.97 -4.53 3.34
CA ARG A 110 -9.95 -5.57 3.16
C ARG A 110 -9.86 -6.56 4.31
N TYR A 111 -10.21 -6.16 5.52
CA TYR A 111 -9.99 -6.93 6.75
C TYR A 111 -11.20 -6.95 7.70
N GLY A 112 -12.30 -6.25 7.37
CA GLY A 112 -13.50 -6.22 8.21
C GLY A 112 -13.36 -5.40 9.50
N GLU A 113 -12.28 -4.63 9.63
CA GLU A 113 -11.97 -3.87 10.85
C GLU A 113 -12.27 -2.37 10.70
N ASP A 114 -12.66 -1.73 11.80
CA ASP A 114 -12.91 -0.29 11.86
C ASP A 114 -11.74 0.47 12.48
N VAL A 115 -11.43 1.66 11.93
CA VAL A 115 -10.26 2.46 12.35
C VAL A 115 -10.49 3.09 13.72
N ARG A 116 -11.71 3.51 14.05
CA ARG A 116 -12.01 4.13 15.35
C ARG A 116 -11.83 3.11 16.46
N THR A 117 -12.36 1.91 16.24
CA THR A 117 -12.17 0.77 17.15
C THR A 117 -10.69 0.42 17.30
N ALA A 118 -9.94 0.33 16.20
CA ALA A 118 -8.52 0.02 16.22
C ALA A 118 -7.65 1.09 16.92
N LEU A 119 -8.04 2.37 16.88
CA LEU A 119 -7.30 3.43 17.55
C LEU A 119 -7.46 3.41 19.07
N LEU A 120 -8.63 2.97 19.54
CA LEU A 120 -8.99 2.88 20.96
C LEU A 120 -8.61 1.54 21.60
N ASP A 121 -8.19 0.55 20.82
CA ASP A 121 -7.72 -0.75 21.31
C ASP A 121 -6.19 -0.73 21.57
N PRO A 122 -5.75 -0.87 22.84
CA PRO A 122 -4.33 -0.86 23.19
C PRO A 122 -3.58 -2.11 22.72
N SER A 123 -4.30 -3.18 22.38
CA SER A 123 -3.75 -4.45 21.88
C SER A 123 -3.77 -4.55 20.36
N TRP A 124 -4.31 -3.55 19.65
CA TRP A 124 -4.51 -3.64 18.21
C TRP A 124 -3.19 -3.76 17.44
N GLN A 125 -3.12 -4.79 16.59
CA GLN A 125 -1.99 -5.04 15.70
C GLN A 125 -2.44 -4.96 14.24
N CYS A 126 -1.65 -4.29 13.41
CA CYS A 126 -1.99 -4.14 12.02
C CYS A 126 -1.94 -5.48 11.24
N PRO A 127 -2.66 -5.61 10.12
CA PRO A 127 -2.68 -6.84 9.32
C PRO A 127 -1.28 -7.34 8.93
N PRO A 128 -0.29 -6.48 8.57
CA PRO A 128 1.08 -6.93 8.34
C PRO A 128 1.78 -7.55 9.56
N CYS A 129 1.61 -6.98 10.77
CA CYS A 129 2.21 -7.52 11.99
C CYS A 129 1.59 -8.87 12.40
N ARG A 130 0.30 -9.06 12.08
CA ARG A 130 -0.41 -10.34 12.24
C ARG A 130 -0.13 -11.36 11.13
N GLY A 131 0.61 -10.99 10.08
CA GLY A 131 0.88 -11.88 8.95
C GLY A 131 -0.29 -12.11 7.99
N ILE A 132 -1.39 -11.37 8.11
CA ILE A 132 -2.62 -11.55 7.31
C ILE A 132 -2.78 -10.52 6.18
N CYS A 133 -1.79 -9.64 5.99
CA CYS A 133 -1.88 -8.56 5.00
C CYS A 133 -2.03 -9.10 3.58
N ASN A 134 -3.15 -8.74 2.92
CA ASN A 134 -3.47 -9.16 1.56
C ASN A 134 -3.08 -8.12 0.49
N CYS A 135 -2.24 -7.14 0.83
CA CYS A 135 -1.74 -6.18 -0.15
C CYS A 135 -0.75 -6.83 -1.14
N SER A 136 -0.60 -6.24 -2.32
CA SER A 136 0.24 -6.81 -3.39
C SER A 136 1.70 -6.97 -2.98
N TYR A 137 2.27 -6.00 -2.25
CA TYR A 137 3.67 -6.07 -1.81
C TYR A 137 3.91 -7.13 -0.74
N CYS A 138 3.03 -7.23 0.27
CA CYS A 138 3.15 -8.24 1.30
C CYS A 138 2.98 -9.63 0.70
N ARG A 139 1.97 -9.85 -0.14
CA ARG A 139 1.77 -11.16 -0.80
C ARG A 139 2.95 -11.56 -1.68
N GLN A 140 3.50 -10.63 -2.46
CA GLN A 140 4.68 -10.91 -3.28
C GLN A 140 5.90 -11.28 -2.41
N ARG A 141 6.10 -10.62 -1.27
CA ARG A 141 7.15 -10.98 -0.30
C ARG A 141 6.97 -12.39 0.27
N HIS A 142 5.73 -12.87 0.38
CA HIS A 142 5.39 -14.22 0.82
C HIS A 142 5.28 -15.24 -0.35
N GLY A 143 5.67 -14.86 -1.57
CA GLY A 143 5.61 -15.76 -2.74
C GLY A 143 4.22 -15.98 -3.33
N CYS A 144 3.21 -15.20 -2.90
CA CYS A 144 1.83 -15.34 -3.36
C CYS A 144 1.49 -14.30 -4.45
N CYS A 145 0.62 -14.69 -5.39
CA CYS A 145 0.05 -13.76 -6.38
C CYS A 145 -0.67 -12.59 -5.69
N ALA A 146 -0.60 -11.39 -6.26
CA ALA A 146 -1.32 -10.22 -5.72
C ALA A 146 -2.84 -10.39 -5.85
N THR A 147 -3.62 -9.85 -4.90
CA THR A 147 -5.09 -9.93 -4.96
C THR A 147 -5.74 -9.03 -6.00
N GLY A 148 -5.04 -7.98 -6.46
CA GLY A 148 -5.65 -6.91 -7.26
C GLY A 148 -6.79 -6.17 -6.55
N ILE A 149 -7.74 -5.66 -7.33
CA ILE A 149 -8.99 -5.03 -6.88
C ILE A 149 -10.03 -6.14 -6.66
N LEU A 150 -10.07 -6.69 -5.44
CA LEU A 150 -10.87 -7.89 -5.14
C LEU A 150 -12.23 -7.58 -4.50
N PHE A 151 -12.39 -6.41 -3.88
CA PHE A 151 -13.56 -6.08 -3.07
C PHE A 151 -14.92 -6.14 -3.82
N PRO A 152 -15.06 -5.63 -5.06
CA PRO A 152 -16.33 -5.74 -5.78
C PRO A 152 -16.81 -7.18 -6.00
N LEU A 153 -15.87 -8.08 -6.33
CA LEU A 153 -16.16 -9.51 -6.48
C LEU A 153 -16.58 -10.13 -5.14
N VAL A 154 -15.87 -9.79 -4.07
CA VAL A 154 -16.13 -10.25 -2.71
C VAL A 154 -17.55 -9.87 -2.25
N GLN A 155 -17.95 -8.63 -2.47
CA GLN A 155 -19.31 -8.16 -2.17
C GLN A 155 -20.36 -8.93 -2.98
N HIS A 156 -20.13 -9.14 -4.27
CA HIS A 156 -21.02 -9.95 -5.11
C HIS A 156 -21.15 -11.40 -4.61
N ARG A 157 -20.12 -11.93 -3.95
CA ARG A 157 -20.13 -13.27 -3.32
C ARG A 157 -20.75 -13.28 -1.92
N GLY A 158 -21.27 -12.16 -1.43
CA GLY A 158 -21.94 -12.04 -0.13
C GLY A 158 -21.02 -11.80 1.06
N PHE A 159 -19.75 -11.46 0.84
CA PHE A 159 -18.79 -11.18 1.92
C PHE A 159 -18.65 -9.67 2.16
N SER A 160 -18.49 -9.30 3.43
CA SER A 160 -18.28 -7.92 3.88
C SER A 160 -16.86 -7.41 3.68
N ASP A 161 -15.89 -8.31 3.55
CA ASP A 161 -14.47 -7.97 3.44
C ASP A 161 -13.66 -9.06 2.72
N VAL A 162 -12.50 -8.65 2.19
CA VAL A 162 -11.63 -9.52 1.40
C VAL A 162 -10.98 -10.63 2.24
N HIS A 163 -10.61 -10.37 3.49
CA HIS A 163 -9.91 -11.34 4.33
C HIS A 163 -10.80 -12.54 4.64
N SER A 164 -12.04 -12.29 5.08
CA SER A 164 -13.04 -13.34 5.33
C SER A 164 -13.29 -14.21 4.09
N TYR A 165 -13.37 -13.60 2.91
CA TYR A 165 -13.51 -14.34 1.65
C TYR A 165 -12.30 -15.22 1.35
N LEU A 166 -11.08 -14.70 1.51
CA LEU A 166 -9.86 -15.47 1.28
C LEU A 166 -9.72 -16.63 2.26
N CYS A 167 -9.98 -16.41 3.55
CA CYS A 167 -9.97 -17.48 4.54
C CYS A 167 -10.97 -18.58 4.19
N ARG A 168 -12.19 -18.22 3.76
CA ARG A 168 -13.18 -19.22 3.33
C ARG A 168 -12.69 -20.06 2.15
N LEU A 169 -11.98 -19.47 1.19
CA LEU A 169 -11.41 -20.23 0.08
C LEU A 169 -10.35 -21.21 0.58
N GLU A 170 -9.44 -20.78 1.45
CA GLU A 170 -8.39 -21.63 2.00
C GLU A 170 -8.96 -22.83 2.78
N PHE A 171 -10.03 -22.64 3.57
CA PHE A 171 -10.71 -23.72 4.28
C PHE A 171 -11.44 -24.72 3.37
N ASN A 172 -11.91 -24.30 2.19
CA ASN A 172 -12.60 -25.21 1.27
C ASN A 172 -11.63 -26.13 0.48
N PHE A 173 -10.32 -25.91 0.57
CA PHE A 173 -9.28 -26.70 -0.10
C PHE A 173 -8.49 -27.60 0.87
N GLN A 174 -8.94 -27.73 2.12
CA GLN A 174 -8.50 -28.74 3.09
C GLN A 174 -9.56 -29.84 3.22
#